data_AF-A0A4P9XXP3-F1
#
_entry.id   AF-A0A4P9XXP3-F1
#
_cell.length_a   1.000
_cell.length_b   1.000
_cell.length_c   1.000
_cell.angle_alpha   90.00
_cell.angle_beta   90.00
_cell.angle_gamma   90.00
#
_symmetry.space_group_name_H-M   'P 1'
#
loop_
_entity.id
_entity.type
_entity.pdbx_description
1 polymer ?
#
loop_
_entity_poly.entity_id
_entity_poly.type
_entity_poly.pdbx_seq_one_letter_code
_entity_poly.pdbx_strand_id
1 'polypeptide(L)'
;MTKDPARRFPTITTASQHVVDRIRRALRQRMYLIKCDDMMGLQQVFHVLGSTSNVYKVTIGEIPSCTCPDRRRHVDSPCKHLLFVMLKVLRRSANDPVIWQRALLPSELRQIYANRTQGHPFMASAAVRREFNRIHGIQNEPDLVTDGAAADSKEPAVKDGVAQRPIEGDCPICYDELLPNDKAGIVWCRAACGINLHAACFERWRSVARGGEVTCVHCRAPWKTADQPQLAKPRKQTTGFYHTYVNLGGI
;
A
#
# COMPACT_ATOMS: atom_id res chain seq x y z
N MET A 1 -21.82 26.51 -7.17
CA MET A 1 -22.08 25.13 -6.69
C MET A 1 -23.45 24.71 -7.18
N THR A 2 -23.52 23.83 -8.18
CA THR A 2 -24.79 23.29 -8.70
C THR A 2 -25.32 22.25 -7.71
N LYS A 3 -26.48 22.51 -7.09
CA LYS A 3 -27.17 21.52 -6.24
C LYS A 3 -27.99 20.61 -7.13
N ASP A 4 -27.43 19.45 -7.48
CA ASP A 4 -28.17 18.35 -8.07
C ASP A 4 -28.97 17.65 -6.95
N PRO A 5 -30.32 17.62 -7.01
CA PRO A 5 -31.14 17.02 -5.97
C PRO A 5 -30.91 15.51 -5.79
N ALA A 6 -30.33 14.82 -6.79
CA ALA A 6 -29.99 13.41 -6.67
C ALA A 6 -28.71 13.17 -5.84
N ARG A 7 -27.90 14.21 -5.59
CA ARG A 7 -26.62 14.06 -4.89
C ARG A 7 -26.76 14.30 -3.40
N ARG A 8 -26.28 13.33 -2.62
CA ARG A 8 -26.14 13.45 -1.15
C ARG A 8 -25.19 14.57 -0.71
N PHE A 9 -24.18 14.88 -1.52
CA PHE A 9 -23.22 15.96 -1.28
C PHE A 9 -22.97 16.77 -2.56
N PRO A 10 -22.70 18.09 -2.48
CA PRO A 10 -22.37 18.89 -3.65
C PRO A 10 -21.18 18.32 -4.43
N THR A 11 -21.25 18.37 -5.75
CA THR A 11 -20.13 17.95 -6.61
C THR A 11 -18.92 18.87 -6.41
N ILE A 12 -17.77 18.25 -6.20
CA ILE A 12 -16.47 18.94 -6.13
C ILE A 12 -15.78 18.78 -7.47
N THR A 13 -15.77 19.82 -8.30
CA THR A 13 -15.20 19.75 -9.66
C THR A 13 -13.69 19.91 -9.71
N THR A 14 -13.09 20.52 -8.69
CA THR A 14 -11.64 20.77 -8.62
C THR A 14 -11.07 20.07 -7.40
N ALA A 15 -10.02 19.27 -7.60
CA ALA A 15 -9.33 18.61 -6.51
C ALA A 15 -8.55 19.61 -5.65
N SER A 16 -8.58 19.44 -4.33
CA SER A 16 -7.69 20.20 -3.43
C SER A 16 -6.25 19.71 -3.57
N GLN A 17 -5.27 20.53 -3.16
CA GLN A 17 -3.85 20.16 -3.24
C GLN A 17 -3.56 18.83 -2.52
N HIS A 18 -4.17 18.60 -1.35
CA HIS A 18 -4.06 17.33 -0.64
C HIS A 18 -4.54 16.13 -1.46
N VAL A 19 -5.63 16.28 -2.23
CA VAL A 19 -6.12 15.20 -3.11
C VAL A 19 -5.14 14.97 -4.25
N VAL A 20 -4.60 16.04 -4.86
CA VAL A 20 -3.58 15.95 -5.92
C VAL A 20 -2.34 15.21 -5.42
N ASP A 21 -1.86 15.51 -4.21
CA ASP A 21 -0.70 14.81 -3.64
C ASP A 21 -1.00 13.34 -3.35
N ARG A 22 -2.22 13.02 -2.90
CA ARG A 22 -2.66 11.63 -2.71
C ARG A 22 -2.83 10.88 -4.04
N ILE A 23 -3.25 11.54 -5.11
CA ILE A 23 -3.27 10.99 -6.49
C ILE A 23 -1.82 10.67 -6.91
N ARG A 24 -0.88 11.61 -6.73
CA ARG A 24 0.54 11.39 -7.05
C ARG A 24 1.11 10.19 -6.29
N ARG A 25 0.79 10.06 -5.00
CA ARG A 25 1.20 8.91 -4.17
C ARG A 25 0.58 7.61 -4.66
N ALA A 26 -0.71 7.61 -5.04
CA ALA A 26 -1.37 6.42 -5.56
C ALA A 26 -0.76 5.91 -6.87
N LEU A 27 -0.32 6.84 -7.72
CA LEU A 27 0.34 6.55 -8.98
C LEU A 27 1.78 6.06 -8.79
N ARG A 28 2.57 6.69 -7.91
CA ARG A 28 4.00 6.40 -7.77
C ARG A 28 4.35 5.28 -6.79
N GLN A 29 3.60 5.16 -5.69
CA GLN A 29 3.92 4.17 -4.66
C GLN A 29 3.52 2.77 -5.10
N ARG A 30 4.35 1.78 -4.72
CA ARG A 30 4.10 0.36 -4.98
C ARG A 30 2.93 -0.09 -4.10
N MET A 31 1.82 -0.41 -4.75
CA MET A 31 0.61 -0.98 -4.16
C MET A 31 0.07 -2.01 -5.13
N TYR A 32 -0.52 -3.07 -4.60
CA TYR A 32 -0.98 -4.20 -5.39
C TYR A 32 -2.39 -4.59 -4.98
N LEU A 33 -3.20 -4.99 -5.96
CA LEU A 33 -4.48 -5.62 -5.71
C LEU A 33 -4.24 -7.10 -5.40
N ILE A 34 -4.80 -7.62 -4.32
CA ILE A 34 -4.69 -9.03 -3.93
C ILE A 34 -5.89 -9.80 -4.47
N LYS A 35 -7.09 -9.29 -4.15
CA LYS A 35 -8.36 -9.91 -4.48
C LYS A 35 -9.40 -8.83 -4.75
N CYS A 36 -10.29 -9.13 -5.69
CA CYS A 36 -11.53 -8.41 -5.89
C CYS A 36 -12.66 -9.36 -5.50
N ASP A 37 -13.50 -8.98 -4.55
CA ASP A 37 -14.67 -9.76 -4.20
C ASP A 37 -15.77 -9.56 -5.26
N ASP A 38 -16.76 -10.45 -5.24
CA ASP A 38 -17.92 -10.37 -6.12
C ASP A 38 -18.71 -9.08 -5.83
N MET A 39 -19.31 -8.56 -6.90
CA MET A 39 -20.09 -7.34 -6.82
C MET A 39 -21.45 -7.65 -6.16
N MET A 40 -21.82 -6.86 -5.16
CA MET A 40 -23.13 -6.92 -4.50
C MET A 40 -23.89 -5.63 -4.84
N GLY A 41 -24.82 -5.70 -5.80
CA GLY A 41 -25.50 -4.51 -6.31
C GLY A 41 -24.53 -3.59 -7.08
N LEU A 42 -24.41 -2.32 -6.67
CA LEU A 42 -23.42 -1.36 -7.20
C LEU A 42 -22.20 -1.20 -6.29
N GLN A 43 -21.98 -2.15 -5.38
CA GLN A 43 -20.86 -2.12 -4.45
C GLN A 43 -19.89 -3.26 -4.74
N GLN A 44 -18.59 -2.94 -4.74
CA GLN A 44 -17.53 -3.93 -4.89
C GLN A 44 -16.41 -3.69 -3.89
N VAL A 45 -15.87 -4.79 -3.36
CA VAL A 45 -14.82 -4.80 -2.35
C VAL A 45 -13.49 -5.25 -2.97
N PHE A 46 -12.43 -4.53 -2.66
CA PHE A 46 -11.07 -4.75 -3.15
C PHE A 46 -10.12 -4.89 -1.95
N HIS A 47 -9.26 -5.90 -1.99
CA HIS A 47 -8.22 -6.11 -0.98
C HIS A 47 -6.89 -5.60 -1.53
N VAL A 48 -6.39 -4.51 -0.96
CA VAL A 48 -5.23 -3.78 -1.48
C VAL A 48 -4.04 -3.93 -0.54
N LEU A 49 -2.92 -4.44 -1.04
CA LEU A 49 -1.64 -4.43 -0.37
C LEU A 49 -1.02 -3.02 -0.48
N GLY A 50 -0.89 -2.34 0.66
CA GLY A 50 -0.23 -1.05 0.78
C GLY A 50 1.30 -1.14 0.71
N SER A 51 1.95 0.03 0.64
CA SER A 51 3.42 0.16 0.54
C SER A 51 4.21 -0.41 1.73
N THR A 52 3.55 -0.62 2.88
CA THR A 52 4.11 -1.23 4.10
C THR A 52 3.68 -2.69 4.26
N SER A 53 3.18 -3.30 3.18
CA SER A 53 2.60 -4.65 3.12
C SER A 53 1.40 -4.90 4.05
N ASN A 54 0.72 -3.85 4.50
CA ASN A 54 -0.57 -3.99 5.17
C ASN A 54 -1.68 -4.15 4.12
N VAL A 55 -2.63 -5.02 4.37
CA VAL A 55 -3.80 -5.22 3.52
C VAL A 55 -4.96 -4.35 4.01
N TYR A 56 -5.46 -3.50 3.13
CA TYR A 56 -6.61 -2.65 3.39
C TYR A 56 -7.78 -3.06 2.52
N LYS A 57 -8.97 -3.12 3.13
CA LYS A 57 -10.22 -3.32 2.41
C LYS A 57 -10.68 -1.96 1.86
N VAL A 58 -10.85 -1.88 0.56
CA VAL A 58 -11.37 -0.71 -0.15
C VAL A 58 -12.72 -1.09 -0.73
N THR A 59 -13.75 -0.34 -0.38
CA THR A 59 -15.11 -0.53 -0.90
C THR A 59 -15.43 0.62 -1.84
N ILE A 60 -15.77 0.31 -3.08
CA ILE A 60 -16.34 1.26 -4.04
C ILE A 60 -17.84 1.02 -4.08
N GLY A 61 -18.61 2.06 -3.85
CA GLY A 61 -20.07 2.07 -3.77
C GLY A 61 -20.56 3.51 -3.61
N GLU A 62 -21.83 3.71 -3.28
CA GLU A 62 -22.38 5.06 -3.13
C GLU A 62 -21.63 5.90 -2.10
N ILE A 63 -21.12 5.25 -1.05
CA ILE A 63 -20.16 5.86 -0.12
C ILE A 63 -18.86 5.05 -0.19
N PRO A 64 -17.85 5.53 -0.94
CA PRO A 64 -16.56 4.88 -0.98
C PRO A 64 -15.95 4.80 0.42
N SER A 65 -15.27 3.72 0.74
CA SER A 65 -14.60 3.58 2.04
C SER A 65 -13.31 2.79 1.92
N CYS A 66 -12.41 3.01 2.88
CA CYS A 66 -11.19 2.26 2.99
C CYS A 66 -10.87 2.08 4.46
N THR A 67 -10.37 0.91 4.82
CA THR A 67 -10.03 0.61 6.20
C THR A 67 -8.69 1.19 6.62
N CYS A 68 -7.94 1.92 5.77
CA CYS A 68 -6.65 2.48 6.18
C CYS A 68 -6.78 3.62 7.20
N PRO A 69 -5.73 3.89 8.01
CA PRO A 69 -5.76 4.95 9.02
C PRO A 69 -6.02 6.35 8.44
N ASP A 70 -5.47 6.64 7.26
CA ASP A 70 -5.65 7.91 6.56
C ASP A 70 -7.12 8.19 6.23
N ARG A 71 -7.84 7.19 5.70
CA ARG A 71 -9.28 7.34 5.43
C ARG A 71 -10.11 7.46 6.71
N ARG A 72 -9.73 6.78 7.80
CA ARG A 72 -10.42 6.90 9.09
C ARG A 72 -10.33 8.31 9.67
N ARG A 73 -9.18 8.99 9.50
CA ARG A 73 -8.99 10.37 9.96
C ARG A 73 -9.61 11.40 9.00
N HIS A 74 -9.69 11.08 7.71
CA HIS A 74 -10.17 11.97 6.67
C HIS A 74 -11.33 11.33 5.89
N VAL A 75 -12.48 11.17 6.56
CA VAL A 75 -13.67 10.50 6.00
C VAL A 75 -14.14 11.16 4.71
N ASP A 76 -14.05 12.48 4.62
CA ASP A 76 -14.52 13.29 3.48
C ASP A 76 -13.52 13.41 2.33
N SER A 77 -12.33 12.80 2.44
CA SER A 77 -11.29 12.91 1.43
C SER A 77 -10.76 11.53 1.03
N PRO A 78 -10.54 11.24 -0.27
CA PRO A 78 -10.03 9.95 -0.69
C PRO A 78 -8.61 9.74 -0.14
N CYS A 79 -8.32 8.54 0.33
CA CYS A 79 -6.97 8.12 0.65
C CYS A 79 -6.26 7.59 -0.60
N LYS A 80 -4.94 7.39 -0.55
CA LYS A 80 -4.19 6.81 -1.67
C LYS A 80 -4.66 5.40 -2.09
N HIS A 81 -5.26 4.61 -1.18
CA HIS A 81 -5.75 3.26 -1.52
C HIS A 81 -7.07 3.29 -2.30
N LEU A 82 -7.97 4.23 -1.97
CA LEU A 82 -9.17 4.49 -2.78
C LEU A 82 -8.77 4.97 -4.18
N LEU A 83 -7.83 5.92 -4.24
CA LEU A 83 -7.32 6.44 -5.50
C LEU A 83 -6.57 5.37 -6.30
N PHE A 84 -5.83 4.47 -5.65
CA PHE A 84 -5.21 3.32 -6.32
C PHE A 84 -6.26 2.47 -7.03
N VAL A 85 -7.36 2.12 -6.34
CA VAL A 85 -8.43 1.34 -6.96
C VAL A 85 -9.07 2.11 -8.11
N MET A 86 -9.45 3.37 -7.92
CA MET A 86 -10.08 4.17 -8.98
C MET A 86 -9.16 4.36 -10.20
N LEU A 87 -7.88 4.66 -9.99
CA LEU A 87 -6.94 5.03 -11.06
C LEU A 87 -6.32 3.81 -11.75
N LYS A 88 -5.88 2.81 -10.97
CA LYS A 88 -5.09 1.68 -11.50
C LYS A 88 -5.90 0.41 -11.72
N VAL A 89 -6.95 0.19 -10.93
CA VAL A 89 -7.79 -1.02 -11.02
C VAL A 89 -8.99 -0.75 -11.93
N LEU A 90 -9.71 0.35 -11.69
CA LEU A 90 -10.90 0.78 -12.42
C LEU A 90 -10.60 1.77 -13.55
N ARG A 91 -9.32 2.12 -13.75
CA ARG A 91 -8.80 2.90 -14.88
C ARG A 91 -9.51 4.24 -15.13
N ARG A 92 -9.97 4.91 -14.07
CA ARG A 92 -10.45 6.29 -14.17
C ARG A 92 -9.28 7.25 -14.38
N SER A 93 -9.57 8.38 -15.02
CA SER A 93 -8.59 9.44 -15.23
C SER A 93 -8.26 10.15 -13.92
N ALA A 94 -7.01 10.60 -13.76
CA ALA A 94 -6.59 11.43 -12.63
C ALA A 94 -7.28 12.79 -12.57
N ASN A 95 -7.86 13.24 -13.69
CA ASN A 95 -8.58 14.51 -13.80
C ASN A 95 -10.10 14.34 -13.66
N ASP A 96 -10.58 13.12 -13.46
CA ASP A 96 -12.00 12.84 -13.36
C ASP A 96 -12.52 13.11 -11.94
N PRO A 97 -13.46 14.06 -11.75
CA PRO A 97 -13.97 14.39 -10.44
C PRO A 97 -14.55 13.23 -9.66
N VAL A 98 -15.04 12.18 -10.34
CA VAL A 98 -15.64 11.02 -9.68
C VAL A 98 -14.69 10.35 -8.66
N ILE A 99 -13.36 10.43 -8.86
CA ILE A 99 -12.40 9.72 -7.99
C ILE A 99 -12.21 10.37 -6.62
N TRP A 100 -12.68 11.62 -6.42
CA TRP A 100 -12.56 12.34 -5.15
C TRP A 100 -13.88 12.81 -4.56
N GLN A 101 -15.02 12.38 -5.10
CA GLN A 101 -16.31 12.68 -4.49
C GLN A 101 -16.49 11.93 -3.16
N ARG A 102 -17.24 12.56 -2.25
CA ARG A 102 -17.61 11.98 -0.95
C ARG A 102 -18.64 10.87 -1.09
N ALA A 103 -19.56 11.04 -2.04
CA ALA A 103 -20.54 10.04 -2.44
C ALA A 103 -20.67 10.00 -3.96
N LEU A 104 -21.03 8.83 -4.46
CA LEU A 104 -21.18 8.53 -5.88
C LEU A 104 -22.65 8.24 -6.18
N LEU A 105 -23.11 8.71 -7.33
CA LEU A 105 -24.41 8.39 -7.86
C LEU A 105 -24.43 6.97 -8.44
N PRO A 106 -25.59 6.30 -8.48
CA PRO A 106 -25.73 5.02 -9.18
C PRO A 106 -25.30 5.05 -10.65
N SER A 107 -25.53 6.18 -11.35
CA SER A 107 -25.08 6.38 -12.73
C SER A 107 -23.55 6.47 -12.83
N GLU A 108 -22.91 7.19 -11.91
CA GLU A 108 -21.44 7.29 -11.83
C GLU A 108 -20.82 5.92 -11.53
N LEU A 109 -21.40 5.15 -10.61
CA LEU A 109 -20.94 3.80 -10.30
C LEU A 109 -21.03 2.88 -11.51
N ARG A 110 -22.17 2.91 -12.24
CA ARG A 110 -22.31 2.15 -13.49
C ARG A 110 -21.23 2.53 -14.51
N GLN A 111 -20.92 3.81 -14.66
CA GLN A 111 -19.83 4.28 -15.55
C GLN A 111 -18.44 3.87 -15.07
N ILE A 112 -18.20 3.91 -13.75
CA ILE A 112 -16.94 3.46 -13.15
C ILE A 112 -16.69 1.98 -13.47
N TYR A 113 -17.72 1.15 -13.36
CA TYR A 113 -17.60 -0.30 -13.59
C TYR A 113 -17.69 -0.71 -15.06
N ALA A 114 -18.28 0.12 -15.95
CA ALA A 114 -18.37 -0.18 -17.38
C ALA A 114 -16.99 -0.34 -18.05
N ASN A 115 -15.96 0.37 -17.56
CA ASN A 115 -14.60 0.32 -18.10
C ASN A 115 -13.74 -0.79 -17.50
N ARG A 116 -14.34 -1.80 -16.86
CA ARG A 116 -13.62 -2.90 -16.22
C ARG A 116 -13.03 -3.84 -17.29
N THR A 117 -11.74 -3.70 -17.58
CA THR A 117 -11.01 -4.70 -18.38
C THR A 117 -10.81 -5.98 -17.57
N GLN A 118 -10.87 -7.14 -18.25
CA GLN A 118 -10.41 -8.40 -17.68
C GLN A 118 -8.87 -8.33 -17.51
N GLY A 119 -8.41 -8.57 -16.28
CA GLY A 119 -6.98 -8.50 -15.93
C GLY A 119 -6.55 -7.17 -15.30
N HIS A 120 -5.85 -7.27 -14.18
CA HIS A 120 -5.29 -6.14 -13.44
C HIS A 120 -3.75 -6.25 -13.43
N PRO A 121 -3.01 -5.37 -14.12
CA PRO A 121 -1.55 -5.45 -14.19
C PRO A 121 -0.86 -5.22 -12.84
N PHE A 122 -1.61 -4.71 -11.85
CA PHE A 122 -1.14 -4.45 -10.50
C PHE A 122 -1.56 -5.55 -9.51
N MET A 123 -1.79 -6.78 -9.98
CA MET A 123 -2.02 -7.93 -9.10
C MET A 123 -0.78 -8.19 -8.23
N ALA A 124 -1.01 -8.59 -6.98
CA ALA A 124 0.05 -9.09 -6.10
C ALA A 124 0.56 -10.44 -6.61
N SER A 125 1.79 -10.79 -6.24
CA SER A 125 2.38 -12.07 -6.61
C SER A 125 1.52 -13.25 -6.15
N ALA A 126 1.61 -14.38 -6.85
CA ALA A 126 0.85 -15.58 -6.48
C ALA A 126 1.12 -16.01 -5.03
N ALA A 127 2.36 -15.87 -4.53
CA ALA A 127 2.70 -16.17 -3.14
C ALA A 127 1.92 -15.32 -2.13
N VAL A 128 1.84 -14.00 -2.35
CA VAL A 128 1.07 -13.09 -1.49
C VAL A 128 -0.42 -13.40 -1.54
N ARG A 129 -0.96 -13.68 -2.73
CA ARG A 129 -2.37 -14.06 -2.90
C ARG A 129 -2.71 -15.35 -2.17
N ARG A 130 -1.85 -16.38 -2.26
CA ARG A 130 -2.01 -17.65 -1.54
C ARG A 130 -2.03 -17.46 -0.03
N GLU A 131 -1.12 -16.66 0.52
CA GLU A 131 -1.11 -16.43 1.97
C GLU A 131 -2.35 -15.67 2.42
N PHE A 132 -2.76 -14.66 1.68
CA PHE A 132 -3.99 -13.94 1.99
C PHE A 132 -5.16 -14.91 2.08
N ASN A 133 -5.34 -15.79 1.09
CA ASN A 133 -6.41 -16.79 1.10
C ASN A 133 -6.30 -17.74 2.30
N ARG A 134 -5.09 -18.18 2.66
CA ARG A 134 -4.83 -19.04 3.81
C ARG A 134 -5.25 -18.39 5.12
N ILE A 135 -4.84 -17.14 5.37
CA ILE A 135 -5.17 -16.40 6.60
C ILE A 135 -6.67 -16.13 6.71
N HIS A 136 -7.33 -15.88 5.58
CA HIS A 136 -8.75 -15.56 5.52
C HIS A 136 -9.66 -16.80 5.42
N GLY A 137 -9.10 -18.02 5.51
CA GLY A 137 -9.89 -19.26 5.51
C GLY A 137 -10.63 -19.54 4.19
N ILE A 138 -10.16 -18.97 3.08
CA ILE A 138 -10.76 -19.16 1.76
C ILE A 138 -10.20 -20.45 1.17
N GLN A 139 -10.99 -21.53 1.16
CA GLN A 139 -10.60 -22.82 0.57
C GLN A 139 -10.93 -22.86 -0.94
N ASN A 140 -9.87 -22.75 -1.76
CA ASN A 140 -9.69 -23.01 -3.21
C ASN A 140 -10.66 -22.43 -4.27
N GLU A 141 -10.07 -21.73 -5.25
CA GLU A 141 -10.25 -21.98 -6.69
C GLU A 141 -8.83 -21.96 -7.34
N PRO A 142 -8.55 -22.80 -8.35
CA PRO A 142 -7.25 -22.85 -9.03
C PRO A 142 -7.02 -21.57 -9.82
N ASP A 143 -5.78 -21.09 -9.88
CA ASP A 143 -5.40 -19.99 -10.77
C ASP A 143 -5.75 -20.39 -12.23
N LEU A 144 -6.82 -19.82 -12.81
CA LEU A 144 -7.08 -19.85 -14.25
C LEU A 144 -5.99 -19.01 -14.95
N VAL A 145 -4.91 -19.72 -15.35
CA VAL A 145 -3.93 -19.55 -16.46
C VAL A 145 -3.74 -18.15 -17.08
N THR A 146 -2.50 -17.71 -17.34
CA THR A 146 -1.59 -18.29 -18.33
C THR A 146 -0.11 -18.01 -18.02
N ASP A 147 0.70 -19.05 -18.22
CA ASP A 147 2.15 -18.96 -18.31
C ASP A 147 2.57 -18.10 -19.51
N GLY A 148 3.50 -17.19 -19.24
CA GLY A 148 4.30 -16.48 -20.21
C GLY A 148 5.75 -16.47 -19.74
N ALA A 149 6.40 -17.63 -19.92
CA ALA A 149 7.83 -17.93 -19.99
C ALA A 149 8.81 -17.20 -19.04
N ALA A 150 9.45 -18.01 -18.22
CA ALA A 150 10.65 -17.69 -17.46
C ALA A 150 11.83 -17.25 -18.34
N ALA A 151 12.63 -16.33 -17.82
CA ALA A 151 14.08 -16.39 -17.98
C ALA A 151 14.73 -15.97 -16.67
N ASP A 152 15.41 -16.95 -16.10
CA ASP A 152 16.36 -16.93 -15.01
C ASP A 152 17.28 -15.70 -15.03
N SER A 153 17.53 -15.12 -13.85
CA SER A 153 18.90 -14.85 -13.45
C SER A 153 18.99 -14.57 -11.96
N LYS A 154 19.50 -15.59 -11.27
CA LYS A 154 20.48 -15.51 -10.16
C LYS A 154 20.10 -14.68 -8.94
N GLU A 155 20.02 -15.37 -7.80
CA GLU A 155 20.43 -14.81 -6.52
C GLU A 155 21.75 -14.04 -6.69
N PRO A 156 21.81 -12.73 -6.37
CA PRO A 156 23.10 -12.10 -6.26
C PRO A 156 23.70 -12.53 -4.91
N ALA A 157 24.86 -13.13 -5.03
CA ALA A 157 25.80 -13.33 -3.93
C ALA A 157 25.89 -12.07 -3.05
N VAL A 158 25.94 -12.32 -1.74
CA VAL A 158 26.24 -11.35 -0.70
C VAL A 158 27.49 -10.54 -1.12
N LYS A 159 27.28 -9.27 -1.46
CA LYS A 159 28.34 -8.25 -1.51
C LYS A 159 28.05 -7.21 -0.46
N ASP A 160 29.09 -6.80 0.26
CA ASP A 160 29.01 -5.85 1.35
C ASP A 160 28.44 -4.50 0.91
N GLY A 161 27.39 -4.07 1.62
CA GLY A 161 26.86 -2.71 1.63
C GLY A 161 26.03 -2.29 0.42
N VAL A 162 24.76 -1.98 0.64
CA VAL A 162 23.92 -1.25 -0.34
C VAL A 162 24.11 0.26 -0.19
N ALA A 163 24.28 0.96 -1.32
CA ALA A 163 24.41 2.41 -1.37
C ALA A 163 23.15 3.12 -0.84
N GLN A 164 23.36 4.23 -0.13
CA GLN A 164 22.27 5.10 0.33
C GLN A 164 21.55 5.72 -0.89
N ARG A 165 20.22 5.74 -0.86
CA ARG A 165 19.44 6.48 -1.87
C ARG A 165 19.54 7.99 -1.64
N PRO A 166 19.30 8.81 -2.67
CA PRO A 166 19.13 10.26 -2.48
C PRO A 166 18.16 10.56 -1.32
N ILE A 167 18.54 11.52 -0.49
CA ILE A 167 17.69 11.98 0.62
C ILE A 167 16.62 12.88 0.01
N GLU A 168 15.52 12.26 -0.42
CA GLU A 168 14.40 12.94 -1.06
C GLU A 168 13.09 12.33 -0.56
N GLY A 169 12.05 13.16 -0.43
CA GLY A 169 10.71 12.75 -0.04
C GLY A 169 10.53 12.53 1.47
N ASP A 170 9.51 11.76 1.84
CA ASP A 170 9.05 11.66 3.23
C ASP A 170 9.59 10.41 3.93
N CYS A 171 9.80 10.52 5.25
CA CYS A 171 10.06 9.37 6.09
C CYS A 171 8.85 8.43 6.09
N PRO A 172 9.00 7.13 5.77
CA PRO A 172 7.90 6.18 5.71
C PRO A 172 7.27 5.83 7.07
N ILE A 173 7.84 6.30 8.18
CA ILE A 173 7.34 6.07 9.54
C ILE A 173 6.43 7.22 9.98
N CYS A 174 6.92 8.47 9.96
CA CYS A 174 6.16 9.63 10.40
C CYS A 174 5.46 10.40 9.28
N TYR A 175 5.85 10.18 8.03
CA TYR A 175 5.39 10.91 6.85
C TYR A 175 5.80 12.40 6.81
N ASP A 176 6.81 12.79 7.58
CA ASP A 176 7.44 14.11 7.51
C ASP A 176 8.63 14.10 6.55
N GLU A 177 8.98 15.28 6.01
CA GLU A 177 10.03 15.46 5.02
C GLU A 177 11.42 15.03 5.56
N LEU A 178 12.18 14.35 4.71
CA LEU A 178 13.59 14.04 4.95
C LEU A 178 14.43 15.19 4.40
N LEU A 179 14.96 16.02 5.30
CA LEU A 179 15.75 17.18 4.90
C LEU A 179 17.16 16.75 4.47
N PRO A 180 17.59 17.03 3.21
CA PRO A 180 18.93 16.66 2.72
C PRO A 180 20.07 17.27 3.55
N ASN A 181 19.80 18.41 4.20
CA ASN A 181 20.74 19.14 5.02
C ASN A 181 20.89 18.55 6.44
N ASP A 182 19.96 17.68 6.87
CA ASP A 182 19.99 17.02 8.18
C ASP A 182 20.48 15.56 8.05
N LYS A 183 21.67 15.38 7.48
CA LYS A 183 22.25 14.03 7.31
C LYS A 183 22.50 13.32 8.65
N ALA A 184 22.75 14.09 9.72
CA ALA A 184 22.97 13.54 11.07
C ALA A 184 21.68 12.96 11.67
N GLY A 185 20.52 13.55 11.34
CA GLY A 185 19.20 13.04 11.72
C GLY A 185 18.68 11.90 10.85
N ILE A 186 19.45 11.40 9.87
CA ILE A 186 19.00 10.40 8.89
C ILE A 186 19.81 9.10 8.99
N VAL A 187 19.08 7.99 9.07
CA VAL A 187 19.64 6.62 8.95
C VAL A 187 19.10 5.97 7.68
N TRP A 188 19.83 4.97 7.15
CA TRP A 188 19.37 4.25 5.97
C TRP A 188 19.62 2.75 6.02
N CYS A 189 18.87 2.03 5.20
CA CYS A 189 19.01 0.59 5.07
C CYS A 189 20.30 0.22 4.30
N ARG A 190 21.35 -0.14 5.05
CA ARG A 190 22.63 -0.63 4.49
C ARG A 190 22.59 -2.07 3.98
N ALA A 191 21.54 -2.81 4.32
CA ALA A 191 21.45 -4.23 4.06
C ALA A 191 20.89 -4.60 2.69
N ALA A 192 19.95 -3.80 2.14
CA ALA A 192 19.27 -4.18 0.90
C ALA A 192 18.69 -3.04 0.07
N CYS A 193 17.96 -2.08 0.67
CA CYS A 193 17.16 -1.13 -0.14
C CYS A 193 17.66 0.31 -0.15
N GLY A 194 18.55 0.72 0.76
CA GLY A 194 19.10 2.08 0.78
C GLY A 194 18.13 3.20 1.18
N ILE A 195 16.90 2.88 1.63
CA ILE A 195 15.90 3.91 2.00
C ILE A 195 16.33 4.72 3.23
N ASN A 196 15.99 6.00 3.24
CA ASN A 196 16.25 6.95 4.32
C ASN A 196 15.08 7.00 5.33
N LEU A 197 15.41 7.11 6.61
CA LEU A 197 14.49 7.27 7.76
C LEU A 197 15.08 8.34 8.68
N HIS A 198 14.24 9.09 9.41
CA HIS A 198 14.77 9.83 10.56
C HIS A 198 15.31 8.85 11.61
N ALA A 199 16.45 9.17 12.21
CA ALA A 199 17.08 8.38 13.27
C ALA A 199 16.09 8.14 14.43
N ALA A 200 15.37 9.19 14.86
CA ALA A 200 14.35 9.10 15.91
C ALA A 200 13.14 8.23 15.52
N CYS A 201 12.78 8.18 14.23
CA CYS A 201 11.74 7.30 13.74
C CYS A 201 12.20 5.85 13.72
N PHE A 202 13.43 5.60 13.31
CA PHE A 202 14.03 4.28 13.33
C PHE A 202 14.23 3.74 14.76
N GLU A 203 14.61 4.59 15.72
CA GLU A 203 14.76 4.16 17.12
C GLU A 203 13.43 3.72 17.74
N ARG A 204 12.34 4.44 17.45
CA ARG A 204 10.99 4.02 17.82
C ARG A 204 10.58 2.71 17.16
N TRP A 205 10.96 2.50 15.91
CA TRP A 205 10.72 1.22 15.24
C TRP A 205 11.49 0.07 15.89
N ARG A 206 12.76 0.31 16.24
CA ARG A 206 13.63 -0.64 16.92
C ARG A 206 13.11 -1.01 18.31
N SER A 207 12.62 -0.05 19.09
CA SER A 207 12.13 -0.30 20.45
C SER A 207 10.87 -1.17 20.49
N VAL A 208 10.04 -1.12 19.44
CA VAL A 208 8.87 -2.00 19.28
C VAL A 208 9.26 -3.44 18.98
N ALA A 209 10.48 -3.72 18.52
CA ALA A 209 10.93 -5.07 18.19
C ALA A 209 11.15 -5.98 19.43
N ARG A 210 11.03 -5.47 20.67
CA ARG A 210 11.05 -6.22 21.96
C ARG A 210 12.08 -7.38 22.02
N GLY A 211 13.31 -7.15 21.56
CA GLY A 211 14.40 -8.15 21.59
C GLY A 211 14.45 -9.10 20.37
N GLY A 212 13.60 -8.91 19.37
CA GLY A 212 13.67 -9.59 18.08
C GLY A 212 14.63 -8.93 17.09
N GLU A 213 14.88 -9.60 15.95
CA GLU A 213 15.73 -9.09 14.87
C GLU A 213 15.16 -7.78 14.29
N VAL A 214 15.95 -6.71 14.37
CA VAL A 214 15.56 -5.40 13.84
C VAL A 214 15.64 -5.48 12.32
N THR A 215 14.54 -5.17 11.63
CA THR A 215 14.47 -5.23 10.17
C THR A 215 14.13 -3.87 9.58
N CYS A 216 14.51 -3.65 8.31
CA CYS A 216 14.17 -2.45 7.58
C CYS A 216 12.64 -2.31 7.40
N VAL A 217 12.07 -1.16 7.76
CA VAL A 217 10.63 -0.88 7.60
C VAL A 217 10.12 -0.97 6.15
N HIS A 218 11.02 -0.86 5.18
CA HIS A 218 10.69 -0.85 3.76
C HIS A 218 10.87 -2.20 3.08
N CYS A 219 12.01 -2.86 3.28
CA CYS A 219 12.34 -4.12 2.61
C CYS A 219 12.45 -5.34 3.53
N ARG A 220 12.32 -5.15 4.84
CA ARG A 220 12.49 -6.16 5.90
C ARG A 220 13.81 -6.92 5.94
N ALA A 221 14.81 -6.50 5.16
CA ALA A 221 16.16 -7.02 5.33
C ALA A 221 16.64 -6.77 6.79
N PRO A 222 17.39 -7.72 7.38
CA PRO A 222 18.02 -7.52 8.68
C PRO A 222 18.79 -6.21 8.72
N TRP A 223 18.56 -5.42 9.76
CA TRP A 223 19.17 -4.11 9.87
C TRP A 223 20.64 -4.24 10.26
N LYS A 224 21.53 -3.68 9.44
CA LYS A 224 22.97 -3.63 9.70
C LYS A 224 23.35 -2.26 10.28
N THR A 225 23.88 -2.23 11.50
CA THR A 225 24.58 -1.06 12.08
C THR A 225 26.06 -1.10 11.70
N ALA A 226 26.72 0.06 11.69
CA ALA A 226 28.14 0.16 11.33
C ALA A 226 29.06 -0.57 12.34
N ASP A 227 28.59 -0.77 13.57
CA ASP A 227 29.25 -1.58 14.60
C ASP A 227 28.23 -2.57 15.21
N GLN A 228 28.38 -3.87 14.93
CA GLN A 228 28.32 -4.97 15.91
C GLN A 228 28.40 -6.37 15.23
N PRO A 229 29.00 -7.38 15.89
CA PRO A 229 29.17 -8.74 15.38
C PRO A 229 27.87 -9.55 15.41
N GLN A 230 27.78 -10.54 14.52
CA GLN A 230 26.59 -11.36 14.29
C GLN A 230 26.21 -12.18 15.53
N LEU A 231 25.06 -11.88 16.14
CA LEU A 231 24.41 -12.77 17.10
C LEU A 231 23.48 -13.75 16.35
N ALA A 232 23.58 -15.02 16.73
CA ALA A 232 22.91 -16.15 16.09
C ALA A 232 21.37 -16.08 16.18
N LYS A 233 20.72 -16.67 15.17
CA LYS A 233 19.26 -16.66 14.94
C LYS A 233 18.49 -17.41 16.04
N PRO A 234 17.49 -16.79 16.72
CA PRO A 234 16.48 -17.54 17.44
C PRO A 234 15.29 -17.95 16.53
N ARG A 235 14.65 -19.04 16.94
CA ARG A 235 13.61 -19.81 16.23
C ARG A 235 12.30 -19.01 16.08
N LYS A 236 11.64 -19.12 14.92
CA LYS A 236 10.38 -18.45 14.59
C LYS A 236 9.28 -18.77 15.61
N GLN A 237 8.63 -17.74 16.17
CA GLN A 237 7.33 -17.84 16.81
C GLN A 237 6.35 -16.84 16.19
N THR A 238 5.13 -17.33 16.03
CA THR A 238 3.99 -16.75 15.35
C THR A 238 3.25 -15.69 16.17
N THR A 239 2.93 -14.59 15.48
CA THR A 239 1.73 -13.74 15.58
C THR A 239 1.34 -13.09 16.92
N GLY A 240 1.46 -11.76 16.95
CA GLY A 240 0.63 -10.88 17.79
C GLY A 240 -0.43 -10.18 16.96
N PHE A 241 -1.70 -10.39 17.32
CA PHE A 241 -2.92 -9.91 16.67
C PHE A 241 -3.19 -8.45 17.09
N TYR A 242 -3.11 -7.49 16.16
CA TYR A 242 -3.72 -6.17 16.33
C TYR A 242 -4.83 -5.97 15.31
N HIS A 243 -6.04 -6.00 15.86
CA HIS A 243 -7.36 -5.95 15.26
C HIS A 243 -7.49 -4.82 14.22
N THR A 244 -7.42 -5.16 12.92
CA THR A 244 -8.27 -4.66 11.80
C THR A 244 -7.66 -4.88 10.40
N TYR A 245 -6.33 -5.09 10.27
CA TYR A 245 -5.64 -5.28 8.98
C TYR A 245 -4.54 -6.34 9.10
N VAL A 246 -4.33 -7.14 8.05
CA VAL A 246 -3.29 -8.19 7.99
C VAL A 246 -2.02 -7.61 7.36
N ASN A 247 -0.83 -7.93 7.89
CA ASN A 247 0.45 -7.59 7.28
C ASN A 247 1.05 -8.82 6.60
N LEU A 248 1.40 -8.71 5.32
CA LEU A 248 1.83 -9.86 4.49
C LEU A 248 3.31 -9.86 4.12
N GLY A 249 4.12 -8.94 4.62
CA GLY A 249 5.43 -8.77 3.99
C GLY A 249 6.58 -9.57 4.61
N GLY A 250 6.28 -10.60 5.40
CA GLY A 250 7.21 -11.69 5.72
C GLY A 250 7.25 -12.79 4.64
N ILE A 251 6.56 -12.56 3.51
CA ILE A 251 6.51 -13.37 2.30
C ILE A 251 7.17 -12.58 1.17
#